data_AF-A0A9K3EF29-F1
#
_entry.id   AF-A0A9K3EF29-F1
#
_cell.length_a   1.000
_cell.length_b   1.000
_cell.length_c   1.000
_cell.angle_alpha   90.00
_cell.angle_beta   90.00
_cell.angle_gamma   90.00
#
_symmetry.space_group_name_H-M   'P 1'
#
loop_
_entity.id
_entity.type
_entity.pdbx_description
1 polymer ?
#
loop_
_entity_poly.entity_id
_entity_poly.type
_entity_poly.pdbx_seq_one_letter_code
_entity_poly.pdbx_strand_id
1 'polypeptide(L)'
;MGLQLGQAVLDDILIPSCCFDGDTMFNVDTVQQIMINYFEYNSTGLDDVNFVSPLQSDDENVAKLMESFLAKIASDRNLLVSKFISFF
;
A
#
# COMPACT_ATOMS: atom_id res chain seq x y z
N MET A 1 -4.76 11.66 10.26
CA MET A 1 -3.84 10.54 10.58
C MET A 1 -3.74 9.71 9.31
N GLY A 2 -2.78 10.01 8.42
CA GLY A 2 -2.72 9.37 7.08
C GLY A 2 -1.44 9.72 6.29
N LEU A 3 -0.43 10.25 6.97
CA LEU A 3 0.76 10.88 6.37
C LEU A 3 2.06 10.10 6.62
N GLN A 4 1.99 8.93 7.28
CA GLN A 4 3.19 8.19 7.70
C GLN A 4 3.53 7.00 6.81
N LEU A 5 2.87 6.84 5.65
CA LEU A 5 3.21 5.73 4.75
C LEU A 5 4.66 5.84 4.25
N GLY A 6 5.20 7.06 4.11
CA GLY A 6 6.62 7.29 3.82
C GLY A 6 7.59 6.93 4.95
N GLN A 7 7.08 6.66 6.16
CA GLN A 7 7.85 6.18 7.31
C GLN A 7 7.55 4.71 7.65
N ALA A 8 6.51 4.13 7.06
CA ALA A 8 6.10 2.76 7.30
C ALA A 8 7.08 1.78 6.65
N VAL A 9 7.33 0.67 7.34
CA VAL A 9 8.08 -0.46 6.74
C VAL A 9 7.14 -1.49 6.17
N LEU A 10 7.65 -2.38 5.32
CA LEU A 10 6.84 -3.44 4.69
C LEU A 10 6.01 -4.20 5.73
N ASP A 11 6.60 -4.52 6.88
CA ASP A 11 5.92 -5.26 7.95
C ASP A 11 4.68 -4.53 8.49
N ASP A 12 4.70 -3.20 8.56
CA ASP A 12 3.58 -2.39 9.07
C ASP A 12 2.36 -2.45 8.15
N ILE A 13 2.58 -2.62 6.84
CA ILE A 13 1.50 -2.71 5.85
C ILE A 13 1.08 -4.15 5.57
N LEU A 14 1.82 -5.16 6.04
CA LEU A 14 1.48 -6.57 5.85
C LEU A 14 0.36 -6.98 6.81
N ILE A 15 -0.88 -6.74 6.40
CA ILE A 15 -2.07 -7.11 7.18
C ILE A 15 -2.35 -8.60 6.99
N PRO A 16 -2.30 -9.43 8.04
CA PRO A 16 -2.65 -10.84 7.93
C PRO A 16 -4.11 -11.02 7.52
N SER A 17 -4.38 -11.94 6.59
CA SER A 17 -5.75 -12.33 6.27
C SER A 17 -6.38 -13.06 7.46
N CYS A 18 -7.38 -12.45 8.11
CA CYS A 18 -8.08 -13.07 9.25
C CYS A 18 -8.97 -14.26 8.85
N CYS A 19 -9.38 -14.31 7.58
CA CYS A 19 -10.15 -15.41 7.02
C CYS A 19 -9.20 -16.27 6.18
N PHE A 20 -8.80 -17.42 6.71
CA PHE A 20 -8.02 -18.43 5.99
C PHE A 20 -8.93 -19.13 4.97
N ASP A 21 -9.35 -18.42 3.92
CA ASP A 21 -10.11 -19.00 2.80
C ASP A 21 -9.18 -19.67 1.77
N GLY A 22 -7.87 -19.78 2.08
CA GLY A 22 -6.87 -20.37 1.19
C GLY A 22 -6.42 -19.46 0.03
N ASP A 23 -6.93 -18.23 -0.04
CA ASP A 23 -6.71 -17.31 -1.17
C ASP A 23 -5.38 -16.53 -1.07
N THR A 24 -4.97 -16.05 0.12
CA THR A 24 -3.70 -15.30 0.30
C THR A 24 -3.23 -15.30 1.75
N MET A 25 -1.91 -15.20 1.98
CA MET A 25 -1.34 -15.03 3.33
C MET A 25 -1.62 -13.62 3.91
N PHE A 26 -1.81 -12.63 3.04
CA PHE A 26 -2.03 -11.23 3.40
C PHE A 26 -3.30 -10.66 2.77
N ASN A 27 -3.91 -9.68 3.43
CA ASN A 27 -5.09 -8.97 2.93
C ASN A 27 -4.67 -7.90 1.91
N VAL A 28 -4.50 -8.34 0.66
CA VAL A 28 -4.02 -7.50 -0.45
C VAL A 28 -4.96 -6.31 -0.70
N ASP A 29 -6.28 -6.53 -0.63
CA ASP A 29 -7.29 -5.51 -0.86
C ASP A 29 -7.17 -4.33 0.12
N THR A 30 -6.89 -4.63 1.39
CA THR A 30 -6.71 -3.58 2.41
C THR A 30 -5.45 -2.76 2.14
N VAL A 31 -4.35 -3.41 1.76
CA VAL A 31 -3.09 -2.71 1.42
C VAL A 31 -3.24 -1.85 0.17
N GLN A 32 -3.93 -2.37 -0.85
CA GLN A 32 -4.27 -1.61 -2.05
C GLN A 32 -5.07 -0.34 -1.70
N GLN A 33 -6.09 -0.48 -0.85
CA GLN A 33 -6.92 0.65 -0.43
C GLN A 33 -6.13 1.70 0.36
N ILE A 34 -5.19 1.27 1.22
CA ILE A 34 -4.29 2.18 1.94
C ILE A 34 -3.42 2.98 0.96
N MET A 35 -2.87 2.32 -0.07
CA MET A 35 -2.05 2.99 -1.09
C MET A 35 -2.88 3.98 -1.92
N ILE A 36 -4.05 3.57 -2.41
CA ILE A 36 -4.96 4.45 -3.16
C ILE A 36 -5.31 5.69 -2.34
N ASN A 37 -5.66 5.50 -1.06
CA ASN A 37 -6.00 6.62 -0.18
C ASN A 37 -4.82 7.57 0.06
N TYR A 38 -3.57 7.05 0.10
CA TYR A 38 -2.37 7.90 0.16
C TYR A 38 -2.19 8.73 -1.12
N PHE A 39 -2.35 8.11 -2.30
CA PHE A 39 -2.22 8.81 -3.58
C PHE A 39 -3.33 9.84 -3.80
N GLU A 40 -4.58 9.52 -3.48
CA GLU A 40 -5.70 10.46 -3.57
C GLU A 40 -5.51 11.63 -2.59
N TYR A 41 -4.98 11.36 -1.39
CA TYR A 41 -4.66 12.41 -0.44
C TYR A 41 -3.54 13.33 -0.96
N ASN A 42 -2.48 12.77 -1.54
CA ASN A 42 -1.39 13.55 -2.15
C ASN A 42 -1.88 14.36 -3.37
N SER A 43 -2.79 13.82 -4.19
CA SER A 43 -3.33 14.53 -5.36
C SER A 43 -4.33 15.63 -5.01
N THR A 44 -5.08 15.48 -3.91
CA THR A 44 -6.16 16.40 -3.51
C THR A 44 -5.69 17.50 -2.53
N GLY A 45 -4.46 17.42 -2.02
CA GLY A 45 -3.86 18.39 -1.09
C GLY A 45 -3.47 19.74 -1.69
N LEU A 46 -3.86 20.05 -2.94
CA LEU A 46 -3.47 21.30 -3.61
C LEU A 46 -4.31 22.53 -3.19
N ASP A 47 -5.45 22.32 -2.51
CA ASP A 47 -6.45 23.37 -2.26
C ASP A 47 -6.57 23.84 -0.79
N ASP A 48 -6.02 23.11 0.20
CA ASP A 48 -6.15 23.50 1.62
C ASP A 48 -4.80 23.86 2.26
N VAL A 49 -4.65 25.15 2.49
CA VAL A 49 -3.49 25.88 3.01
C VAL A 49 -3.09 25.51 4.45
N ASN A 50 -2.84 24.23 4.78
CA ASN A 50 -2.09 23.91 6.01
C ASN A 50 -1.56 22.47 6.14
N PHE A 51 -1.77 21.59 5.16
CA PHE A 51 -1.33 20.20 5.30
C PHE A 51 -0.03 19.97 4.53
N VAL A 52 1.02 19.71 5.30
CA VAL A 52 2.38 19.32 4.89
C VAL A 52 2.32 18.52 3.59
N SER A 53 2.70 19.15 2.46
CA SER A 53 2.96 18.40 1.23
C SER A 53 3.97 17.31 1.59
N PRO A 54 3.72 16.04 1.23
CA PRO A 54 4.69 14.97 1.50
C PRO A 54 6.04 15.39 0.93
N LEU A 55 7.09 15.25 1.72
CA LEU A 55 8.43 15.60 1.27
C LEU A 55 8.74 14.66 0.09
N GLN A 56 9.49 15.11 -0.93
CA GLN A 56 9.86 14.24 -2.07
C GLN A 56 10.42 12.86 -1.62
N SER A 57 11.08 12.84 -0.47
CA SER A 57 11.59 11.63 0.20
C SER A 57 10.50 10.63 0.62
N ASP A 58 9.32 11.10 1.02
CA ASP A 58 8.20 10.26 1.44
C ASP A 58 7.59 9.51 0.26
N ASP A 59 7.48 10.16 -0.91
CA ASP A 59 6.99 9.52 -2.13
C ASP A 59 7.95 8.44 -2.63
N GLU A 60 9.27 8.67 -2.56
CA GLU A 60 10.27 7.63 -2.86
C GLU A 60 10.20 6.45 -1.88
N ASN A 61 9.94 6.71 -0.60
CA ASN A 61 9.80 5.65 0.40
C ASN A 61 8.51 4.84 0.17
N VAL A 62 7.39 5.50 -0.15
CA VAL A 62 6.13 4.82 -0.50
C VAL A 62 6.30 4.00 -1.78
N ALA A 63 7.02 4.51 -2.78
CA ALA A 63 7.32 3.75 -4.00
C ALA A 63 8.10 2.46 -3.68
N LYS A 64 9.18 2.56 -2.89
CA LYS A 64 9.95 1.38 -2.44
C LYS A 64 9.12 0.40 -1.63
N LEU A 65 8.22 0.92 -0.79
CA LEU A 65 7.30 0.12 0.01
C LEU A 65 6.34 -0.66 -0.89
N MET A 66 5.79 0.00 -1.92
CA MET A 66 4.93 -0.62 -2.91
C MET A 66 5.65 -1.68 -3.73
N GLU A 67 6.88 -1.40 -4.19
CA GLU A 67 7.71 -2.39 -4.90
C GLU A 67 8.00 -3.62 -4.02
N SER A 68 8.34 -3.39 -2.74
CA SER A 68 8.60 -4.46 -1.79
C SER A 68 7.35 -5.29 -1.50
N PHE A 69 6.18 -4.65 -1.43
CA PHE A 69 4.89 -5.31 -1.28
C PHE A 69 4.55 -6.15 -2.51
N LEU A 70 4.67 -5.59 -3.71
CA LEU A 70 4.47 -6.31 -4.98
C LEU A 70 5.38 -7.53 -5.10
N ALA A 71 6.66 -7.40 -4.74
CA ALA A 71 7.59 -8.52 -4.71
C ALA A 71 7.19 -9.59 -3.69
N LYS A 72 6.70 -9.18 -2.52
CA LYS A 72 6.25 -10.08 -1.46
C LYS A 72 5.00 -10.88 -1.88
N ILE A 73 4.01 -10.22 -2.45
CA ILE A 73 2.77 -10.87 -2.89
C ILE A 73 3.01 -11.72 -4.15
N ALA A 74 3.90 -11.32 -5.07
CA ALA A 74 4.27 -12.11 -6.24
C ALA A 74 5.00 -13.41 -5.87
N SER A 75 5.65 -13.45 -4.70
CA SER A 75 6.23 -14.68 -4.14
C SER A 75 5.23 -15.54 -3.36
N ASP A 76 4.01 -15.05 -3.10
CA ASP A 76 2.97 -15.83 -2.42
C ASP A 76 2.40 -16.87 -3.39
N ARG A 77 2.57 -18.14 -3.05
CA ARG A 77 2.11 -19.28 -3.87
C ARG A 77 0.59 -19.45 -3.83
N ASN A 78 -0.09 -18.84 -2.88
CA ASN A 78 -1.54 -18.94 -2.75
C ASN A 78 -2.23 -17.80 -3.51
N LEU A 79 -1.53 -16.70 -3.81
CA LEU A 79 -2.11 -15.55 -4.49
C LEU A 79 -2.56 -15.91 -5.90
N LEU A 80 -3.85 -15.70 -6.16
CA LEU A 80 -4.41 -15.81 -7.50
C LEU A 80 -3.84 -14.72 -8.41
N VAL A 81 -3.43 -15.11 -9.62
CA VAL A 81 -2.98 -14.18 -10.67
C VAL A 81 -4.03 -13.12 -10.97
N SER A 82 -5.33 -13.48 -10.95
CA SER A 82 -6.42 -12.52 -11.12
C SER A 82 -6.41 -11.42 -10.06
N LYS A 83 -6.02 -11.75 -8.83
CA LYS A 83 -5.95 -10.80 -7.71
C LYS A 83 -4.70 -9.93 -7.79
N PHE A 84 -3.59 -10.50 -8.26
CA PHE A 84 -2.37 -9.73 -8.56
C PHE A 84 -2.59 -8.72 -9.69
N ILE A 85 -3.26 -9.14 -10.77
CA ILE A 85 -3.56 -8.24 -11.91
C ILE A 85 -4.54 -7.14 -11.51
N SER A 86 -5.51 -7.42 -10.63
CA SER A 86 -6.44 -6.42 -10.12
C SER A 86 -5.77 -5.29 -9.31
N PHE A 87 -4.48 -5.41 -9.02
CA PHE A 87 -3.69 -4.37 -8.38
C PHE A 87 -3.29 -3.23 -9.34
N PHE A 88 -3.27 -3.51 -10.66
CA PHE A 88 -2.93 -2.58 -11.74
C PHE A 88 -4.20 -2.09 -12.45
#